data_AF-A0A6N2JM00-F1
#
_entry.id   AF-A0A6N2JM00-F1
#
_cell.length_a   1.000
_cell.length_b   1.000
_cell.length_c   1.000
_cell.angle_alpha   90.00
_cell.angle_beta   90.00
_cell.angle_gamma   90.00
#
_symmetry.space_group_name_H-M   'P 1'
#
loop_
_entity.id
_entity.type
_entity.pdbx_description
1 polymer ?
#
loop_
_entity_poly.entity_id
_entity_poly.type
_entity_poly.pdbx_seq_one_letter_code
_entity_poly.pdbx_strand_id
1 'polypeptide(L)' 'MPKRTITYLSPLDALIAVAKRLSIYENQHKLDSEEFFHQYRQGKTSDEIEFIEWANDYQHYLALRQEVEQHLSYAA' A
#
# COMPACT_ATOMS: atom_id res chain seq x y z
N MET A 1 -24.71 15.52 -12.00
CA MET A 1 -23.90 14.39 -11.53
C MET A 1 -22.60 14.94 -10.95
N PRO A 2 -22.37 14.96 -9.63
CA PRO A 2 -21.13 15.51 -9.07
C PRO A 2 -19.99 14.49 -9.23
N LYS A 3 -18.88 14.93 -9.81
CA LYS A 3 -17.63 14.16 -9.87
C LYS A 3 -17.05 14.12 -8.45
N ARG A 4 -17.02 12.94 -7.82
CA ARG A 4 -16.42 12.76 -6.50
C ARG A 4 -14.91 12.74 -6.66
N THR A 5 -14.28 13.91 -6.54
CA THR A 5 -12.84 13.99 -6.30
C THR A 5 -12.59 13.42 -4.93
N ILE A 6 -11.90 12.28 -4.85
CA ILE A 6 -11.45 11.73 -3.57
C ILE A 6 -10.27 12.60 -3.15
N THR A 7 -10.57 13.65 -2.40
CA THR A 7 -9.56 14.45 -1.72
C THR A 7 -9.09 13.65 -0.51
N TYR A 8 -7.87 13.14 -0.53
CA TYR A 8 -7.25 12.58 0.67
C TYR A 8 -6.93 13.77 1.60
N LEU A 9 -7.66 13.90 2.71
CA LEU A 9 -7.54 15.05 3.62
C LEU A 9 -6.31 14.94 4.54
N SER A 10 -5.67 13.77 4.65
CA SER A 10 -4.50 13.56 5.52
C SER A 10 -3.62 12.37 5.07
N PRO A 11 -2.33 12.31 5.46
CA PRO A 11 -1.43 11.17 5.22
C PRO A 11 -2.03 9.84 5.73
N LEU A 12 -2.81 9.91 6.80
CA LEU A 12 -3.56 8.78 7.34
C LEU A 12 -4.66 8.28 6.38
N ASP A 13 -5.38 9.17 5.71
CA ASP A 13 -6.39 8.77 4.72
C ASP A 13 -5.75 8.10 3.51
N ALA A 14 -4.59 8.61 3.07
CA ALA A 14 -3.80 7.98 2.02
C ALA A 14 -3.35 6.58 2.45
N LEU A 15 -2.84 6.43 3.68
CA LEU A 15 -2.42 5.14 4.25
C LEU A 15 -3.59 4.13 4.26
N ILE A 16 -4.77 4.55 4.72
CA ILE A 16 -5.97 3.72 4.76
C ILE A 16 -6.40 3.30 3.35
N ALA A 17 -6.32 4.21 2.38
CA ALA A 17 -6.71 3.91 1.01
C ALA A 17 -5.78 2.90 0.34
N VAL A 18 -4.47 3.03 0.54
CA VAL A 18 -3.50 2.05 0.04
C VAL A 18 -3.65 0.73 0.78
N ALA A 19 -3.84 0.73 2.10
CA ALA A 19 -4.10 -0.50 2.86
C ALA A 19 -5.35 -1.26 2.36
N LYS A 20 -6.41 -0.55 1.96
CA LYS A 20 -7.58 -1.17 1.34
C LYS A 20 -7.28 -1.82 -0.01
N ARG A 21 -6.44 -1.19 -0.84
CA ARG A 21 -6.01 -1.78 -2.12
C ARG A 21 -5.19 -3.04 -1.90
N LEU A 22 -4.22 -2.97 -0.99
CA LEU A 22 -3.42 -4.12 -0.57
C LEU A 22 -4.29 -5.28 -0.11
N SER A 23 -5.29 -5.01 0.73
CA SER A 23 -6.22 -6.04 1.20
C SER A 23 -7.00 -6.73 0.07
N ILE A 24 -7.28 -6.03 -1.04
CA ILE A 24 -7.92 -6.65 -2.21
C ILE A 24 -6.96 -7.65 -2.86
N TYR A 25 -5.72 -7.26 -3.11
CA TYR A 25 -4.70 -8.16 -3.67
C TYR A 25 -4.44 -9.36 -2.75
N GLU A 26 -4.33 -9.12 -1.45
CA GLU A 26 -4.14 -10.17 -0.45
C GLU A 26 -5.27 -11.19 -0.45
N ASN A 27 -6.53 -10.73 -0.54
CA ASN A 27 -7.68 -11.62 -0.61
C ASN A 27 -7.75 -12.38 -1.95
N GLN A 28 -7.37 -11.74 -3.06
CA GLN A 28 -7.37 -12.35 -4.39
C GLN A 28 -6.32 -13.47 -4.50
N HIS A 29 -5.11 -13.20 -4.02
CA HIS A 29 -3.98 -14.13 -4.09
C HIS A 29 -3.83 -15.03 -2.87
N LYS A 30 -4.63 -14.78 -1.81
CA LYS A 30 -4.52 -15.43 -0.49
C LYS A 30 -3.09 -15.39 0.06
N LEU A 31 -2.45 -14.25 -0.12
CA LEU A 31 -1.04 -14.04 0.21
C LEU A 31 -0.90 -12.66 0.85
N ASP A 32 -0.28 -12.58 2.03
CA ASP A 32 -0.04 -11.31 2.70
C ASP A 32 0.89 -10.41 1.88
N SER A 33 0.66 -9.09 1.86
CA SER A 33 1.47 -8.16 1.06
C SER A 33 2.94 -8.16 1.48
N GLU A 34 3.23 -8.42 2.76
CA GLU A 34 4.59 -8.54 3.27
C GLU A 34 5.31 -9.76 2.67
N GLU A 35 4.65 -10.92 2.68
CA GLU A 35 5.19 -12.16 2.12
C GLU A 35 5.31 -12.07 0.59
N PHE A 36 4.29 -11.52 -0.07
CA PHE A 36 4.34 -11.20 -1.50
C PHE A 36 5.55 -10.32 -1.82
N PHE A 37 5.75 -9.22 -1.10
CA PHE A 37 6.85 -8.30 -1.35
C PHE A 37 8.21 -8.96 -1.10
N HIS A 38 8.31 -9.82 -0.08
CA HIS A 38 9.52 -10.59 0.19
C HIS A 38 9.88 -11.51 -0.99
N GLN A 39 8.89 -12.17 -1.60
CA GLN A 39 9.07 -13.00 -2.80
C GLN A 39 9.35 -12.15 -4.06
N TYR A 40 8.68 -11.01 -4.20
CA TYR A 40 8.88 -10.05 -5.30
C TYR A 40 10.32 -9.53 -5.34
N ARG A 41 10.86 -9.16 -4.17
CA ARG A 41 12.26 -8.73 -4.01
C ARG A 41 13.28 -9.83 -4.34
N GLN A 42 12.87 -11.09 -4.29
CA GLN A 42 13.70 -12.24 -4.66
C GLN A 42 13.54 -12.63 -6.14
N GLY A 43 12.69 -11.96 -6.90
CA GLY A 43 12.36 -12.32 -8.29
C GLY A 43 11.61 -13.65 -8.39
N LYS A 44 10.85 -14.03 -7.36
CA LYS A 44 10.06 -15.27 -7.32
C LYS A 44 8.60 -15.07 -7.76
N THR A 45 8.19 -13.82 -7.98
CA THR A 45 6.85 -13.46 -8.44
C THR A 45 6.83 -13.31 -9.97
N SER A 46 5.64 -13.50 -10.55
CA SER A 46 5.42 -13.29 -11.98
C SER A 46 5.69 -11.82 -12.37
N ASP A 47 6.14 -11.59 -13.60
CA ASP A 47 6.35 -10.25 -14.17
C ASP A 47 5.03 -9.61 -14.67
N GLU A 48 3.89 -10.03 -14.13
CA GLU A 48 2.59 -9.48 -14.50
C GLU A 48 2.42 -8.07 -13.93
N ILE A 49 1.74 -7.21 -14.69
CA ILE A 49 1.50 -5.82 -14.31
C ILE A 49 0.85 -5.73 -12.94
N GLU A 50 -0.05 -6.67 -12.61
CA GLU A 50 -0.71 -6.74 -11.30
C GLU A 50 0.29 -6.85 -10.14
N PHE A 51 1.33 -7.68 -10.26
CA PHE A 51 2.35 -7.81 -9.20
C PHE A 51 3.25 -6.58 -9.12
N ILE A 52 3.54 -5.94 -10.25
CA ILE A 52 4.28 -4.67 -10.27
C ILE A 52 3.48 -3.57 -9.57
N GLU A 53 2.18 -3.48 -9.86
CA GLU A 53 1.26 -2.53 -9.20
C GLU A 53 1.13 -2.83 -7.70
N TRP A 54 0.97 -4.11 -7.33
CA TRP A 54 0.89 -4.51 -5.92
C TRP A 54 2.18 -4.17 -5.16
N ALA A 55 3.36 -4.44 -5.74
CA ALA A 55 4.64 -4.11 -5.12
C ALA A 55 4.81 -2.59 -4.95
N ASN A 56 4.36 -1.82 -5.93
CA ASN A 56 4.39 -0.36 -5.87
C ASN A 56 3.44 0.19 -4.78
N ASP A 57 2.20 -0.32 -4.72
CA ASP A 57 1.23 0.06 -3.68
C ASP A 57 1.78 -0.31 -2.28
N TYR A 58 2.43 -1.47 -2.12
CA TYR A 58 3.00 -1.88 -0.84
C TYR A 58 4.18 -0.99 -0.42
N GLN A 59 5.07 -0.65 -1.35
CA GLN A 59 6.16 0.29 -1.08
C GLN A 59 5.63 1.68 -0.71
N HIS A 60 4.56 2.15 -1.37
CA HIS A 60 3.91 3.41 -1.05
C HIS A 60 3.28 3.39 0.35
N TYR A 61 2.64 2.28 0.73
CA TYR A 61 2.11 2.08 2.08
C TYR A 61 3.21 2.19 3.15
N LEU A 62 4.37 1.56 2.94
CA LEU A 62 5.49 1.63 3.89
C LEU A 62 6.01 3.06 4.05
N ALA A 63 6.14 3.80 2.96
CA ALA A 63 6.57 5.20 3.01
C ALA A 63 5.58 6.08 3.78
N LEU A 64 4.28 5.95 3.51
CA LEU A 64 3.22 6.66 4.23
C LEU A 64 3.21 6.28 5.72
N ARG A 65 3.41 5.00 6.04
CA ARG A 65 3.42 4.53 7.43
C ARG A 65 4.58 5.18 8.19
N GLN A 66 5.77 5.21 7.57
CA GLN A 66 6.95 5.86 8.14
C GLN A 66 6.74 7.37 8.34
N GLU A 67 6.11 8.05 7.38
CA GLU A 67 5.78 9.48 7.51
C GLU A 67 4.83 9.73 8.70
N VAL A 68 3.77 8.92 8.84
CA VAL A 68 2.84 8.99 9.96
C VAL A 68 3.54 8.72 11.30
N GLU A 69 4.41 7.70 11.36
CA GLU A 69 5.19 7.38 12.55
C GLU A 69 6.15 8.52 12.96
N GLN A 70 6.77 9.19 11.99
CA GLN A 70 7.62 10.36 12.24
C GLN A 70 6.82 11.54 12.80
N HIS A 71 5.64 11.82 12.25
CA HIS A 71 4.74 12.86 12.78
C HIS A 71 4.27 12.56 14.20
N LEU A 72 4.00 11.29 14.53
CA LEU A 72 3.64 10.86 15.89
C LEU A 72 4.81 11.00 16.87
N SER A 73 6.03 10.66 16.44
CA SER A 73 7.24 10.72 17.27
C SER A 73 7.63 12.17 17.64
N TYR A 74 7.31 13.14 16.79
CA TYR A 74 7.58 14.56 17.06
C TYR A 74 6.52 15.23 17.97
N ALA A 75 5.37 14.57 18.18
CA ALA A 75 4.29 15.07 19.02
C ALA A 75 4.35 14.59 20.49
N ALA A 76 5.38 13.80 20.85
CA ALA A 76 5.63 13.26 22.19
C ALA A 76 6.79 13.99 22.89
#